data_AF-A0A4Z2J4D7-F1
#
_entry.id   AF-A0A4Z2J4D7-F1
#
_cell.length_a   1.000
_cell.length_b   1.000
_cell.length_c   1.000
_cell.angle_alpha   90.00
_cell.angle_beta   90.00
_cell.angle_gamma   90.00
#
_symmetry.space_group_name_H-M   'P 1'
#
loop_
_entity.id
_entity.type
_entity.pdbx_description
1 polymer ?
#
loop_
_entity_poly.entity_id
_entity_poly.type
_entity_poly.pdbx_seq_one_letter_code
_entity_poly.pdbx_strand_id
1 'polypeptide(L)'
;MFLVKTQISGTYNSDNHNNSSTYNNCGTYNDCGTFNNSNTNNNCGTFNNCGTYNNSNANHNCGTFNNCGTFNNCGTLNNCGSYNNCGTYNNCRTFNNCGAFNNSLTDNNSNV
;
A
#
# COMPACT_ATOMS: atom_id res chain seq x y z
N MET A 1 -14.10 -9.60 -16.83
CA MET A 1 -12.77 -10.25 -16.85
C MET A 1 -11.82 -9.40 -16.03
N PHE A 2 -11.60 -9.74 -14.76
CA PHE A 2 -10.62 -9.03 -13.94
C PHE A 2 -9.23 -9.54 -14.33
N LEU A 3 -8.42 -8.70 -15.00
CA LEU A 3 -7.01 -9.06 -15.18
C LEU A 3 -6.35 -9.12 -13.81
N VAL A 4 -5.49 -10.10 -13.57
CA VAL A 4 -4.57 -10.09 -12.44
C VAL A 4 -3.24 -9.57 -12.99
N LYS A 5 -2.77 -8.44 -12.46
CA LYS A 5 -1.40 -7.96 -12.74
C LYS A 5 -0.50 -8.53 -11.67
N THR A 6 0.25 -9.57 -12.02
CA THR A 6 1.30 -10.11 -11.17
C THR A 6 2.61 -9.46 -11.58
N GLN A 7 3.25 -8.70 -10.68
CA GLN A 7 4.65 -8.32 -10.83
C GLN A 7 5.51 -9.20 -9.94
N ILE A 8 6.58 -9.76 -10.51
CA ILE A 8 7.53 -10.60 -9.80
C ILE A 8 8.88 -9.87 -9.83
N SER A 9 9.20 -9.24 -8.70
CA SER A 9 10.51 -8.68 -8.31
C SER A 9 11.05 -7.45 -9.07
N GLY A 10 11.58 -6.50 -8.29
CA GLY A 10 12.66 -5.60 -8.73
C GLY A 10 12.24 -4.44 -9.62
N THR A 11 11.06 -3.86 -9.42
CA THR A 11 10.59 -2.73 -10.21
C THR A 11 10.74 -1.42 -9.44
N TYR A 12 11.39 -0.46 -10.09
CA TYR A 12 11.39 0.94 -9.69
C TYR A 12 10.47 1.69 -10.64
N ASN A 13 9.44 2.32 -10.10
CA ASN A 13 8.53 3.16 -10.84
C ASN A 13 8.73 4.61 -10.41
N SER A 14 8.89 5.52 -11.37
CA SER A 14 9.02 6.96 -11.13
C SER A 14 7.78 7.75 -11.52
N ASP A 15 6.82 7.10 -12.19
CA ASP A 15 5.67 7.74 -12.84
C ASP A 15 4.35 7.32 -12.18
N ASN A 16 3.22 7.83 -12.65
CA ASN A 16 1.92 7.41 -12.13
C ASN A 16 1.58 5.96 -12.55
N HIS A 17 1.43 5.08 -11.58
CA HIS A 17 0.96 3.71 -11.79
C HIS A 17 -0.53 3.58 -11.42
N ASN A 18 -1.37 3.37 -12.42
CA ASN A 18 -2.81 3.12 -12.23
C ASN A 18 -3.13 1.65 -12.51
N ASN A 19 -3.68 0.97 -11.51
CA ASN A 19 -4.13 -0.40 -11.63
C ASN A 19 -5.61 -0.54 -11.25
N SER A 20 -6.42 -1.05 -12.20
CA SER A 20 -7.86 -1.27 -12.01
C SER A 20 -8.22 -2.72 -11.68
N SER A 21 -7.22 -3.50 -11.28
CA SER A 21 -7.22 -4.96 -11.28
C SER A 21 -6.55 -5.47 -10.01
N THR A 22 -6.58 -6.77 -9.73
CA THR A 22 -5.80 -7.31 -8.61
C THR A 22 -4.31 -7.15 -8.90
N TYR A 23 -3.58 -6.46 -8.02
CA TYR A 23 -2.13 -6.35 -8.03
C TYR A 23 -1.54 -7.38 -7.08
N ASN A 24 -0.59 -8.19 -7.55
CA ASN A 24 0.17 -9.11 -6.71
C ASN A 24 1.66 -8.82 -6.88
N ASN A 25 2.39 -8.62 -5.77
CA ASN A 25 3.84 -8.54 -5.75
C ASN A 25 4.42 -9.49 -4.69
N CYS A 26 5.44 -10.26 -5.04
CA CYS A 26 6.14 -11.18 -4.13
C CYS A 26 7.59 -10.78 -3.86
N GLY A 27 8.01 -9.57 -4.27
CA GLY A 27 9.37 -9.07 -4.08
C GLY A 27 9.42 -7.63 -3.59
N THR A 28 10.48 -6.91 -3.95
CA THR A 28 10.58 -5.47 -3.67
C THR A 28 9.93 -4.67 -4.80
N TYR A 29 9.02 -3.78 -4.43
CA TYR A 29 8.45 -2.75 -5.28
C TYR A 29 8.81 -1.37 -4.72
N ASN A 30 9.37 -0.52 -5.55
CA ASN A 30 9.68 0.86 -5.20
C ASN A 30 8.92 1.79 -6.14
N ASP A 31 8.14 2.72 -5.58
CA ASP A 31 7.50 3.79 -6.32
C ASP A 31 7.94 5.15 -5.78
N CYS A 32 8.17 6.10 -6.66
CA CYS A 32 8.40 7.50 -6.31
C CYS A 32 7.32 8.43 -6.88
N GLY A 33 6.36 7.88 -7.62
CA GLY A 33 5.24 8.61 -8.21
C GLY A 33 3.94 8.45 -7.42
N THR A 34 2.83 8.37 -8.15
CA THR A 34 1.52 8.02 -7.57
C THR A 34 1.18 6.58 -7.91
N PHE A 35 0.99 5.75 -6.89
CA PHE A 35 0.41 4.43 -7.03
C PHE A 35 -1.08 4.47 -6.72
N ASN A 36 -1.92 4.21 -7.72
CA ASN A 36 -3.36 4.06 -7.55
C ASN A 36 -3.77 2.62 -7.84
N ASN A 37 -4.43 1.98 -6.88
CA ASN A 37 -5.06 0.68 -7.07
C ASN A 37 -6.53 0.73 -6.67
N SER A 38 -7.43 0.51 -7.62
CA SER A 38 -8.87 0.56 -7.34
C SER A 38 -9.45 -0.76 -6.84
N ASN A 39 -8.66 -1.84 -6.83
CA ASN A 39 -9.08 -3.17 -6.41
C ASN A 39 -8.17 -3.72 -5.28
N THR A 40 -7.86 -5.01 -5.30
CA THR A 40 -7.00 -5.64 -4.28
C THR A 40 -5.52 -5.46 -4.60
N ASN A 41 -4.72 -5.05 -3.62
CA ASN A 41 -3.27 -5.07 -3.66
C ASN A 41 -2.78 -6.12 -2.65
N ASN A 42 -2.11 -7.16 -3.14
CA ASN A 42 -1.43 -8.13 -2.30
C ASN A 42 0.08 -7.99 -2.47
N ASN A 43 0.79 -7.76 -1.37
CA ASN A 43 2.24 -7.71 -1.36
C ASN A 43 2.81 -8.68 -0.34
N CYS A 44 3.62 -9.64 -0.76
CA CYS A 44 4.30 -10.62 0.10
C CYS A 44 5.80 -10.30 0.27
N GLY A 45 6.16 -9.02 0.22
CA GLY A 45 7.56 -8.57 0.19
C GLY A 45 7.74 -7.17 0.76
N THR A 46 8.54 -6.34 0.09
CA THR A 46 8.77 -4.94 0.50
C THR A 46 8.08 -4.01 -0.48
N PHE A 47 7.19 -3.16 0.02
CA PHE A 47 6.58 -2.08 -0.73
C PHE A 47 7.10 -0.76 -0.18
N ASN A 48 7.83 -0.01 -1.00
CA ASN A 48 8.29 1.34 -0.67
C ASN A 48 7.62 2.32 -1.61
N ASN A 49 7.00 3.37 -1.07
CA ASN A 49 6.49 4.47 -1.87
C ASN A 49 6.96 5.82 -1.28
N CYS A 50 7.59 6.65 -2.09
CA CYS A 50 8.02 7.99 -1.71
C CYS A 50 7.05 9.10 -2.18
N GLY A 51 5.91 8.74 -2.77
CA GLY A 51 4.91 9.67 -3.26
C GLY A 51 3.54 9.44 -2.66
N THR A 52 2.53 9.26 -3.52
CA THR A 52 1.14 9.06 -3.08
C THR A 52 0.69 7.64 -3.34
N TYR A 53 0.25 6.95 -2.29
CA TYR A 53 -0.38 5.63 -2.39
C TYR A 53 -1.88 5.77 -2.15
N ASN A 54 -2.69 5.39 -3.12
CA ASN A 54 -4.13 5.31 -2.99
C ASN A 54 -4.61 3.89 -3.26
N ASN A 55 -5.37 3.33 -2.33
CA ASN A 55 -6.05 2.06 -2.53
C ASN A 55 -7.53 2.15 -2.15
N SER A 56 -8.41 1.82 -3.10
CA SER A 56 -9.85 1.99 -2.89
C SER A 56 -10.53 0.80 -2.22
N ASN A 57 -9.94 -0.40 -2.29
CA ASN A 57 -10.63 -1.64 -1.88
C ASN A 57 -9.91 -2.45 -0.80
N ALA A 58 -8.89 -3.24 -1.14
CA ALA A 58 -8.21 -4.08 -0.16
C ALA A 58 -6.70 -4.00 -0.34
N ASN A 59 -5.97 -3.77 0.74
CA ASN A 59 -4.51 -3.84 0.75
C ASN A 59 -4.12 -4.90 1.78
N HIS A 60 -3.40 -5.92 1.31
CA HIS A 60 -2.88 -7.01 2.11
C HIS A 60 -1.37 -7.04 1.94
N ASN A 61 -0.65 -6.69 2.99
CA ASN A 61 0.81 -6.72 3.00
C ASN A 61 1.30 -7.76 4.01
N CYS A 62 2.00 -8.78 3.54
CA CYS A 62 2.72 -9.76 4.34
C CYS A 62 4.21 -9.49 4.19
N GLY A 63 4.73 -8.50 4.92
CA GLY A 63 6.11 -8.04 4.79
C GLY A 63 6.31 -6.62 5.31
N THR A 64 7.07 -5.81 4.58
CA THR A 64 7.36 -4.42 4.97
C THR A 64 6.63 -3.46 4.04
N PHE A 65 5.84 -2.57 4.61
CA PHE A 65 5.22 -1.45 3.92
C PHE A 65 5.83 -0.15 4.44
N ASN A 66 6.48 0.60 3.56
CA ASN A 66 7.02 1.93 3.86
C ASN A 66 6.40 2.95 2.93
N ASN A 67 5.84 4.03 3.48
CA ASN A 67 5.36 5.16 2.69
C ASN A 67 5.93 6.47 3.24
N CYS A 68 6.71 7.18 2.44
CA CYS A 68 7.24 8.50 2.73
C CYS A 68 6.46 9.54 1.93
N GLY A 69 5.20 9.76 2.30
CA GLY A 69 4.30 10.66 1.57
C GLY A 69 2.86 10.51 2.01
N THR A 70 1.91 10.50 1.09
CA THR A 70 0.49 10.35 1.43
C THR A 70 0.04 8.91 1.22
N PHE A 71 -0.49 8.29 2.26
CA PHE A 71 -1.16 7.00 2.20
C PHE A 71 -2.65 7.20 2.40
N ASN A 72 -3.46 6.79 1.42
CA ASN A 72 -4.92 6.76 1.51
C ASN A 72 -5.42 5.34 1.23
N ASN A 73 -6.20 4.79 2.16
CA ASN A 73 -6.92 3.55 1.94
C ASN A 73 -8.40 3.70 2.31
N CYS A 74 -9.28 3.60 1.32
CA CYS A 74 -10.72 3.72 1.53
C CYS A 74 -11.38 2.40 1.94
N GLY A 75 -10.63 1.29 1.95
CA GLY A 75 -11.15 -0.03 2.23
C GLY A 75 -10.41 -0.75 3.36
N THR A 76 -10.17 -2.04 3.23
CA THR A 76 -9.49 -2.82 4.29
C THR A 76 -7.99 -2.78 4.09
N LEU A 77 -7.24 -2.39 5.12
CA LEU A 77 -5.80 -2.55 5.19
C LEU A 77 -5.47 -3.63 6.22
N ASN A 78 -4.87 -4.72 5.76
CA ASN A 78 -4.30 -5.76 6.61
C ASN A 78 -2.80 -5.80 6.37
N ASN A 79 -2.01 -5.57 7.42
CA ASN A 79 -0.57 -5.70 7.37
C ASN A 79 -0.10 -6.76 8.39
N CYS A 80 0.60 -7.78 7.91
CA CYS A 80 1.27 -8.80 8.71
C CYS A 80 2.78 -8.59 8.56
N GLY A 81 3.35 -7.78 9.44
CA GLY A 81 4.75 -7.34 9.36
C GLY A 81 4.91 -5.89 9.80
N SER A 82 5.80 -5.15 9.14
CA SER A 82 6.13 -3.76 9.51
C SER A 82 5.38 -2.78 8.63
N TYR A 83 4.68 -1.85 9.24
CA TYR A 83 4.06 -0.70 8.59
C TYR A 83 4.73 0.58 9.08
N ASN A 84 5.37 1.32 8.18
CA ASN A 84 5.96 2.62 8.47
C ASN A 84 5.39 3.67 7.51
N ASN A 85 4.83 4.74 8.06
CA ASN A 85 4.43 5.91 7.29
C ASN A 85 5.11 7.16 7.83
N CYS A 86 5.89 7.83 6.98
CA CYS A 86 6.49 9.13 7.24
C CYS A 86 5.76 10.18 6.41
N GLY A 87 4.52 10.50 6.82
CA GLY A 87 3.65 11.41 6.10
C GLY A 87 2.21 11.34 6.58
N THR A 88 1.27 11.58 5.67
CA THR A 88 -0.16 11.54 6.01
C THR A 88 -0.67 10.12 5.84
N TYR A 89 -1.24 9.54 6.89
CA TYR A 89 -1.96 8.29 6.87
C TYR A 89 -3.45 8.55 6.97
N ASN A 90 -4.22 8.13 5.98
CA ASN A 90 -5.69 8.14 6.02
C ASN A 90 -6.20 6.73 5.73
N ASN A 91 -6.98 6.18 6.66
CA ASN A 91 -7.74 4.96 6.42
C ASN A 91 -9.19 5.19 6.84
N CYS A 92 -10.11 5.03 5.89
CA CYS A 92 -11.52 5.35 6.12
C CYS A 92 -12.36 4.17 6.64
N ARG A 93 -11.78 2.97 6.73
CA ARG A 93 -12.49 1.77 7.21
C ARG A 93 -11.62 0.98 8.17
N THR A 94 -11.18 -0.20 7.78
CA THR A 94 -10.55 -1.14 8.71
C THR A 94 -9.05 -1.09 8.55
N PHE A 95 -8.35 -0.92 9.67
CA PHE A 95 -6.92 -1.14 9.76
C PHE A 95 -6.59 -2.25 10.76
N ASN A 96 -6.01 -3.34 10.25
CA ASN A 96 -5.46 -4.40 11.07
C ASN A 96 -3.95 -4.51 10.82
N ASN A 97 -3.15 -4.34 11.87
CA ASN A 97 -1.71 -4.54 11.81
C ASN A 97 -1.27 -5.61 12.82
N CYS A 98 -0.79 -6.74 12.33
CA CYS A 98 -0.13 -7.78 13.10
C CYS A 98 1.39 -7.61 12.95
N GLY A 99 1.97 -6.70 13.71
CA GLY A 99 3.40 -6.41 13.72
C GLY A 99 3.70 -4.97 14.15
N ALA A 100 4.81 -4.41 13.67
CA ALA A 100 5.19 -3.04 14.02
C ALA A 100 4.35 -2.03 13.22
N PHE A 101 3.85 -1.00 13.89
CA PHE A 101 3.20 0.15 13.27
C PHE A 101 3.90 1.41 13.74
N ASN A 102 4.34 2.23 12.79
CA ASN A 102 4.90 3.54 13.04
C ASN A 102 4.29 4.55 12.04
N ASN A 103 3.74 5.63 12.57
CA ASN A 103 3.30 6.77 11.78
C ASN A 103 3.83 8.05 12.43
N SER A 104 4.69 8.78 11.71
CA SER A 104 5.49 9.86 12.30
C SER A 104 4.89 11.26 12.15
N LEU A 105 3.80 11.43 11.38
CA LEU A 105 3.22 12.75 11.08
C LEU A 105 1.73 12.81 11.39
N THR A 106 0.86 12.48 10.44
CA THR A 106 -0.60 12.64 10.60
C THR A 106 -1.29 11.30 10.48
N ASP A 107 -2.19 10.99 11.42
CA ASP A 107 -3.01 9.78 11.43
C ASP A 107 -4.50 10.13 11.44
N ASN A 108 -5.21 9.84 10.36
CA ASN A 108 -6.66 9.89 10.27
C ASN A 108 -7.21 8.48 9.99
N ASN A 109 -7.06 7.60 10.97
CA ASN A 109 -7.67 6.27 10.93
C ASN A 109 -9.09 6.30 11.51
N SER A 110 -10.09 6.14 10.65
CA SER A 110 -11.48 5.93 11.01
C SER A 110 -11.71 4.43 11.24
N ASN A 111 -11.12 3.85 12.29
CA ASN A 111 -11.41 2.46 12.67
C ASN A 111 -12.88 2.38 13.14
N VAL A 112 -13.80 2.11 12.21
CA VAL A 112 -15.21 1.77 12.50
C VAL A 112 -15.34 0.27 12.71
#